data_AF-A0A098BXJ6-F1
#
_entry.id   AF-A0A098BXJ6-F1
#
_cell.length_a   1.000
_cell.length_b   1.000
_cell.length_c   1.000
_cell.angle_alpha   90.00
_cell.angle_beta   90.00
_cell.angle_gamma   90.00
#
_symmetry.space_group_name_H-M   'P 1'
#
loop_
_entity.id
_entity.type
_entity.pdbx_description
1 polymer ?
#
loop_
_entity_poly.entity_id
_entity_poly.type
_entity_poly.pdbx_seq_one_letter_code
_entity_poly.pdbx_strand_id
1 'polypeptide(L)'
;MMQENKENPNELLELLLEKCDRLYQENMLLKGKLEDRTDVDALKTSYEQTISKKDEKILDLEKQVAYLRRRIWGKSSERFIKEDPRQRMIDFEGIDLLPEEKELAEAAKADIETFKERRVKERVKRKPLRKPLPEDLPRVEEHLYPDEVKDNSDTLTELEPEVTEVMEYEPGRCWVRKIIRHKYVLKSKTEHDSHKSSSIITAPLPAKYQPIARSYAGASLLAELMINKYVNHLPFYRQIQMMKQLGVNLPPPTVNDWFKDTADLLRPLYYRLKEIVLATDYIQIDETTVPVINNEKHKSVNGYMWMVRSAMDKQVFFHYDNGSRAQKVALSLLKDFRGAMQTDGYSVLS
;
A
#
# COMPACT_ATOMS: atom_id res chain seq x y z
N MET A 1 111.79 -61.66 -20.86
CA MET A 1 111.79 -60.19 -20.76
C MET A 1 110.39 -59.77 -20.31
N MET A 2 110.31 -59.12 -19.14
CA MET A 2 109.38 -58.04 -18.74
C MET A 2 107.87 -58.28 -18.95
N GLN A 3 106.96 -58.17 -17.98
CA GLN A 3 106.95 -57.47 -16.69
C GLN A 3 105.89 -58.14 -15.80
N GLU A 4 106.23 -58.36 -14.52
CA GLU A 4 105.27 -58.52 -13.44
C GLU A 4 104.47 -57.21 -13.31
N ASN A 5 103.17 -57.20 -13.64
CA ASN A 5 102.27 -56.20 -13.07
C ASN A 5 101.69 -56.81 -11.80
N LYS A 6 102.39 -56.59 -10.68
CA LYS A 6 101.82 -56.71 -9.35
C LYS A 6 100.68 -55.69 -9.27
N GLU A 7 99.44 -56.15 -9.44
CA GLU A 7 98.29 -55.37 -9.00
C GLU A 7 98.49 -55.10 -7.52
N ASN A 8 98.87 -53.86 -7.20
CA ASN A 8 99.23 -53.44 -5.87
C ASN A 8 97.92 -53.42 -5.07
N PRO A 9 97.70 -54.31 -4.09
CA PRO A 9 96.42 -54.41 -3.38
C PRO A 9 96.05 -53.11 -2.66
N ASN A 10 97.05 -52.26 -2.38
CA ASN A 10 96.86 -50.90 -1.87
C ASN A 10 96.25 -49.93 -2.88
N GLU A 11 96.62 -49.98 -4.18
CA GLU A 11 96.04 -49.10 -5.21
C GLU A 11 94.58 -49.45 -5.49
N LEU A 12 94.23 -50.75 -5.48
CA LEU A 12 92.84 -51.20 -5.60
C LEU A 12 92.00 -50.72 -4.40
N LEU A 13 92.57 -50.80 -3.18
CA LEU A 13 91.92 -50.34 -1.96
C LEU A 13 91.66 -48.83 -1.98
N GLU A 14 92.63 -48.05 -2.46
CA GLU A 14 92.52 -46.59 -2.58
C GLU A 14 91.46 -46.18 -3.61
N LEU A 15 91.41 -46.85 -4.77
CA LEU A 15 90.37 -46.66 -5.78
C LEU A 15 88.96 -47.02 -5.27
N LEU A 16 88.86 -48.07 -4.45
CA LEU A 16 87.60 -48.45 -3.82
C LEU A 16 87.16 -47.42 -2.77
N LEU A 17 88.09 -46.88 -1.99
CA LEU A 17 87.82 -45.81 -1.03
C LEU A 17 87.35 -44.53 -1.73
N GLU A 18 88.04 -44.09 -2.79
CA GLU A 18 87.61 -42.92 -3.57
C GLU A 18 86.23 -43.10 -4.21
N LYS A 19 85.91 -44.34 -4.63
CA LYS A 19 84.58 -44.67 -5.16
C LYS A 19 83.51 -44.64 -4.07
N CYS A 20 83.82 -45.15 -2.87
CA CYS A 20 82.93 -45.06 -1.72
C CYS A 20 82.68 -43.62 -1.31
N ASP A 21 83.72 -42.78 -1.26
CA ASP A 21 83.60 -41.36 -0.92
C ASP A 21 82.78 -40.59 -1.95
N ARG A 22 83.00 -40.85 -3.25
CA ARG A 22 82.15 -40.29 -4.32
C ARG A 22 80.69 -40.69 -4.18
N LEU A 23 80.42 -41.98 -3.96
CA LEU A 23 79.05 -42.47 -3.77
C LEU A 23 78.41 -41.89 -2.50
N TYR A 24 79.19 -41.65 -1.45
CA TYR A 24 78.71 -41.02 -0.22
C TYR A 24 78.33 -39.55 -0.47
N GLN A 25 79.18 -38.79 -1.16
CA GLN A 25 78.90 -37.41 -1.54
C GLN A 25 77.67 -37.30 -2.46
N GLU A 26 77.55 -38.19 -3.45
CA GLU A 26 76.39 -38.21 -4.36
C GLU A 26 75.09 -38.54 -3.61
N ASN A 27 75.11 -39.52 -2.69
CA ASN A 27 73.96 -39.83 -1.85
C ASN A 27 73.58 -38.67 -0.92
N MET A 28 74.56 -37.92 -0.40
CA MET A 28 74.30 -36.75 0.44
C MET A 28 73.61 -35.64 -0.36
N LEU A 29 74.06 -35.37 -1.58
CA LEU A 29 73.43 -34.40 -2.49
C LEU A 29 72.01 -34.82 -2.90
N LEU A 30 71.80 -36.11 -3.17
CA LEU A 30 70.48 -36.65 -3.51
C LEU A 30 69.52 -36.57 -2.32
N LYS A 31 70.01 -36.80 -1.09
CA LYS A 31 69.21 -36.63 0.13
C LYS A 31 68.79 -35.18 0.34
N GLY A 32 69.70 -34.21 0.17
CA GLY A 32 69.37 -32.79 0.25
C GLY A 32 68.29 -32.38 -0.77
N LYS A 33 68.40 -32.84 -2.03
CA LYS A 33 67.36 -32.59 -3.06
C LYS A 33 66.03 -33.28 -2.78
N LEU A 34 66.02 -34.36 -2.00
CA LEU A 34 64.80 -35.04 -1.59
C LEU A 34 64.10 -34.29 -0.46
N GLU A 35 64.87 -33.70 0.46
CA GLU A 35 64.36 -32.81 1.51
C GLU A 35 63.69 -31.57 0.90
N ASP A 36 64.27 -30.94 -0.12
CA ASP A 36 63.65 -29.82 -0.85
C ASP A 36 62.30 -30.20 -1.53
N ARG A 37 62.10 -31.49 -1.87
CA ARG A 37 60.82 -31.97 -2.43
C ARG A 37 59.72 -32.11 -1.37
N THR A 38 60.07 -32.22 -0.09
CA THR A 38 59.07 -32.33 0.99
C THR A 38 58.23 -31.05 1.13
N ASP A 39 58.79 -29.89 0.75
CA ASP A 39 58.07 -28.62 0.67
C ASP A 39 57.00 -28.61 -0.44
N VAL A 40 57.24 -29.33 -1.54
CA VAL A 40 56.27 -29.46 -2.64
C VAL A 40 55.09 -30.33 -2.21
N ASP A 41 55.33 -31.39 -1.45
CA ASP A 41 54.27 -32.25 -0.92
C ASP A 41 53.41 -31.49 0.11
N ALA A 42 54.03 -30.69 0.97
CA ALA A 42 53.31 -29.81 1.90
C ALA A 42 52.44 -28.78 1.18
N LEU A 43 52.97 -28.16 0.11
CA LEU A 43 52.23 -27.20 -0.71
C LEU A 43 51.06 -27.88 -1.45
N LYS A 44 51.28 -29.10 -1.96
CA LYS A 44 50.24 -29.90 -2.61
C LYS A 44 49.09 -30.23 -1.65
N THR A 45 49.40 -30.67 -0.43
CA THR A 45 48.38 -30.94 0.60
C THR A 45 47.60 -29.67 0.96
N SER A 46 48.27 -28.52 1.06
CA SER A 46 47.59 -27.23 1.28
C SER A 46 46.63 -26.88 0.15
N TYR A 47 47.03 -27.07 -1.12
CA TYR A 47 46.16 -26.84 -2.26
C TYR A 47 44.95 -27.78 -2.29
N GLU A 48 45.16 -29.08 -2.04
CA GLU A 48 44.09 -30.08 -1.95
C GLU A 48 43.07 -29.72 -0.87
N GLN A 49 43.52 -29.24 0.30
CA GLN A 49 42.63 -28.75 1.36
C GLN A 49 41.82 -27.52 0.93
N THR A 50 42.42 -26.58 0.21
CA THR A 50 41.67 -25.42 -0.31
C THR A 50 40.68 -25.78 -1.40
N ILE A 51 40.98 -26.76 -2.25
CA ILE A 51 40.07 -27.24 -3.29
C ILE A 51 38.87 -27.92 -2.64
N SER A 52 39.11 -28.83 -1.69
CA SER A 52 38.04 -29.50 -0.94
C SER A 52 37.10 -28.51 -0.24
N LYS A 53 37.63 -27.47 0.42
CA LYS A 53 36.81 -26.42 1.05
C LYS A 53 36.00 -25.60 0.05
N LYS A 54 36.52 -25.39 -1.17
CA LYS A 54 35.79 -24.69 -2.24
C LYS A 54 34.67 -25.57 -2.80
N ASP A 55 34.91 -26.86 -2.98
CA ASP A 55 33.91 -27.80 -3.49
C ASP A 55 32.75 -27.98 -2.51
N GLU A 56 33.01 -28.06 -1.20
CA GLU A 56 31.97 -28.06 -0.17
C GLU A 56 31.10 -26.80 -0.25
N LYS A 57 31.72 -25.64 -0.46
CA LYS A 57 31.02 -24.36 -0.57
C LYS A 57 30.21 -24.25 -1.87
N ILE A 58 30.71 -24.80 -2.97
CA ILE A 58 29.97 -24.87 -4.23
C ILE A 58 28.73 -25.75 -4.05
N LEU A 59 28.87 -26.93 -3.44
CA LEU A 59 27.75 -27.82 -3.16
C LEU A 59 26.67 -27.15 -2.29
N ASP A 60 27.07 -26.40 -1.27
CA ASP A 60 26.11 -25.67 -0.42
C ASP A 60 25.38 -24.57 -1.21
N LEU A 61 26.12 -23.78 -2.00
CA LEU A 61 25.54 -22.74 -2.85
C LEU A 61 24.59 -23.32 -3.92
N GLU A 62 24.95 -24.45 -4.53
CA GLU A 62 24.10 -25.15 -5.49
C GLU A 62 22.79 -25.63 -4.86
N LYS A 63 22.85 -26.19 -3.63
CA LYS A 63 21.66 -26.57 -2.86
C LYS A 63 20.77 -25.36 -2.56
N GLN A 64 21.36 -24.24 -2.15
CA GLN A 64 20.61 -23.00 -1.89
C GLN A 64 19.94 -22.46 -3.16
N VAL A 65 20.66 -22.47 -4.29
CA VAL A 65 20.12 -22.05 -5.59
C VAL A 65 18.99 -22.99 -6.04
N ALA A 66 19.14 -24.31 -5.88
CA ALA A 66 18.09 -25.28 -6.20
C ALA A 66 16.84 -25.07 -5.34
N TYR A 67 17.02 -24.84 -4.03
CA TYR A 67 15.93 -24.53 -3.11
C TYR A 67 15.19 -23.24 -3.49
N LEU A 68 15.92 -22.15 -3.74
CA LEU A 68 15.33 -20.88 -4.17
C LEU A 68 14.64 -21.03 -5.53
N ARG A 69 15.23 -21.80 -6.45
CA ARG A 69 14.62 -22.06 -7.76
C ARG A 69 13.29 -22.81 -7.62
N ARG A 70 13.25 -23.84 -6.78
CA ARG A 70 12.01 -24.59 -6.48
C ARG A 70 10.97 -23.72 -5.79
N ARG A 71 11.38 -22.76 -4.96
CA ARG A 71 10.45 -21.86 -4.26
C ARG A 71 9.89 -20.75 -5.15
N ILE A 72 10.69 -20.22 -6.09
CA ILE A 72 10.31 -19.10 -6.96
C ILE A 72 9.60 -19.60 -8.23
N TRP A 73 10.11 -20.67 -8.85
CA TRP A 73 9.61 -21.19 -10.12
C TRP A 73 8.93 -22.57 -10.01
N GLY A 74 8.93 -23.20 -8.83
CA GLY A 74 8.15 -24.41 -8.59
C GLY A 74 6.68 -24.09 -8.32
N LYS A 75 5.80 -25.05 -8.63
CA LYS A 75 4.36 -24.90 -8.43
C LYS A 75 4.04 -24.85 -6.94
N SER A 76 3.51 -23.72 -6.46
CA SER A 76 3.07 -23.49 -5.07
C SER A 76 1.76 -24.22 -4.71
N SER A 77 1.51 -25.40 -5.28
CA SER A 77 0.35 -26.21 -4.94
C SER A 77 0.69 -27.69 -5.02
N GLU A 78 0.85 -28.32 -3.86
CA GLU A 78 0.63 -29.76 -3.74
C GLU A 78 -0.88 -30.00 -3.92
N ARG A 79 -1.31 -30.27 -5.15
CA ARG A 79 -2.57 -30.99 -5.35
C ARG A 79 -2.27 -32.45 -5.00
N PHE A 80 -2.79 -32.90 -3.86
CA PHE A 80 -2.81 -34.33 -3.52
C PHE A 80 -3.59 -35.07 -4.61
N ILE A 81 -2.89 -35.85 -5.43
CA ILE A 81 -3.48 -36.79 -6.37
C ILE A 81 -3.41 -38.15 -5.68
N LYS A 82 -4.55 -38.81 -5.47
CA LYS A 82 -4.58 -40.19 -4.96
C LYS A 82 -3.86 -41.09 -5.97
N GLU A 83 -2.89 -41.86 -5.50
CA GLU A 83 -2.22 -42.88 -6.31
C GLU A 83 -3.25 -43.95 -6.73
N ASP A 84 -3.62 -43.96 -8.01
CA ASP A 84 -4.33 -45.09 -8.62
C ASP A 84 -3.28 -46.07 -9.20
N PRO A 85 -3.16 -47.31 -8.70
CA PRO A 85 -2.10 -48.26 -9.08
C PRO A 85 -2.10 -48.73 -10.54
N ARG A 86 -2.96 -48.17 -11.41
CA ARG A 86 -3.03 -48.51 -12.84
C ARG A 86 -2.44 -47.44 -13.78
N GLN A 87 -2.00 -46.29 -13.27
CA GLN A 87 -1.31 -45.29 -14.11
C GLN A 87 0.17 -45.65 -14.26
N ARG A 88 0.50 -46.42 -15.31
CA ARG A 88 1.88 -46.62 -15.75
C ARG A 88 2.21 -45.64 -16.88
N MET A 89 3.30 -44.91 -16.65
CA MET A 89 4.13 -44.16 -17.60
C MET A 89 3.48 -42.95 -18.29
N ILE A 90 3.90 -41.75 -17.90
CA ILE A 90 3.69 -40.53 -18.70
C ILE A 90 4.87 -40.42 -19.65
N ASP A 91 4.60 -40.62 -20.94
CA ASP A 91 5.53 -40.33 -22.03
C ASP A 91 5.57 -38.82 -22.28
N PHE A 92 6.76 -38.22 -22.22
CA PHE A 92 6.97 -36.78 -22.36
C PHE A 92 7.41 -36.38 -23.78
N GLU A 93 7.46 -37.30 -24.74
CA GLU A 93 7.82 -37.01 -26.13
C GLU A 93 6.75 -37.48 -27.11
N GLY A 94 5.62 -36.77 -27.17
CA GLY A 94 4.65 -36.92 -28.25
C GLY A 94 3.19 -36.80 -27.82
N ILE A 95 2.74 -35.59 -27.48
CA ILE A 95 1.31 -35.31 -27.38
C ILE A 95 0.81 -35.01 -28.80
N ASP A 96 0.51 -36.06 -29.56
CA ASP A 96 -0.45 -35.92 -30.65
C ASP A 96 -1.82 -35.73 -29.99
N LEU A 97 -2.31 -34.49 -30.02
CA LEU A 97 -3.65 -34.13 -29.54
C LEU A 97 -4.66 -35.11 -30.15
N LEU A 98 -5.48 -35.74 -29.29
CA LEU A 98 -6.58 -36.57 -29.78
C LEU A 98 -7.51 -35.70 -30.65
N PRO A 99 -8.17 -36.27 -31.68
CA PRO A 99 -9.06 -35.52 -32.56
C PRO A 99 -10.11 -34.69 -31.79
N GLU A 100 -10.67 -35.25 -30.71
CA GLU A 100 -11.62 -34.55 -29.84
C GLU A 100 -11.00 -33.36 -29.10
N GLU A 101 -9.72 -33.44 -28.70
CA GLU A 101 -9.02 -32.33 -28.04
C GLU A 101 -8.68 -31.19 -29.02
N LYS A 102 -8.44 -31.51 -30.30
CA LYS A 102 -8.26 -30.51 -31.36
C LYS A 102 -9.57 -29.77 -31.62
N GLU A 103 -10.69 -30.49 -31.72
CA GLU A 103 -12.01 -29.88 -31.91
C GLU A 103 -12.41 -28.97 -30.74
N LEU A 104 -12.11 -29.40 -29.50
CA LEU A 104 -12.39 -28.60 -28.31
C LEU A 104 -11.51 -27.35 -28.22
N ALA A 105 -10.24 -27.45 -28.65
CA ALA A 105 -9.33 -26.32 -28.75
C ALA A 105 -9.73 -25.33 -29.86
N GLU A 106 -10.26 -25.82 -30.99
CA GLU A 106 -10.78 -24.96 -32.05
C GLU A 106 -12.10 -24.29 -31.66
N ALA A 107 -13.01 -25.00 -30.99
CA ALA A 107 -14.23 -24.41 -30.43
C ALA A 107 -13.91 -23.34 -29.38
N ALA A 108 -12.94 -23.59 -28.49
CA ALA A 108 -12.49 -22.61 -27.51
C ALA A 108 -11.83 -21.39 -28.17
N LYS A 109 -11.08 -21.57 -29.27
CA LYS A 109 -10.51 -20.46 -30.05
C LYS A 109 -11.60 -19.63 -30.72
N ALA A 110 -12.62 -20.27 -31.29
CA ALA A 110 -13.76 -19.59 -31.90
C ALA A 110 -14.58 -18.79 -30.87
N ASP A 111 -14.78 -19.33 -29.67
CA ASP A 111 -15.41 -18.61 -28.55
C ASP A 111 -14.58 -17.40 -28.10
N ILE A 112 -13.25 -17.52 -28.08
CA ILE A 112 -12.36 -16.40 -27.74
C ILE A 112 -12.37 -15.33 -28.85
N GLU A 113 -12.41 -15.72 -30.13
CA GLU A 113 -12.50 -14.79 -31.26
C GLU A 113 -13.84 -14.06 -31.29
N THR A 114 -14.96 -14.75 -31.10
CA THR A 114 -16.27 -14.10 -30.98
C THR A 114 -16.37 -13.17 -29.78
N PHE A 115 -15.66 -13.46 -28.68
CA PHE A 115 -15.56 -12.56 -27.53
C PHE A 115 -14.70 -11.32 -27.81
N LYS A 116 -13.64 -11.45 -28.63
CA LYS A 116 -12.81 -10.33 -29.11
C LYS A 116 -13.54 -9.44 -30.13
N GLU A 117 -14.39 -10.02 -30.96
CA GLU A 117 -15.17 -9.31 -31.97
C GLU A 117 -16.43 -8.62 -31.43
N ARG A 118 -16.83 -8.89 -30.18
CA ARG A 118 -17.76 -8.03 -29.45
C ARG A 118 -17.10 -6.68 -29.20
N ARG A 119 -17.11 -5.84 -30.24
CA ARG A 119 -16.85 -4.40 -30.15
C ARG A 119 -17.62 -3.88 -28.94
N VAL A 120 -16.86 -3.50 -27.91
CA VAL A 120 -17.38 -2.70 -26.81
C VAL A 120 -17.99 -1.48 -27.47
N LYS A 121 -19.33 -1.44 -27.60
CA LYS A 121 -20.03 -0.24 -28.04
C LYS A 121 -19.53 0.85 -27.11
N GLU A 122 -18.82 1.83 -27.69
CA GLU A 122 -18.35 2.98 -26.96
C GLU A 122 -19.57 3.62 -26.32
N ARG A 123 -19.77 3.34 -25.02
CA ARG A 123 -20.82 3.98 -24.25
C ARG A 123 -20.39 5.43 -24.21
N VAL A 124 -21.01 6.25 -25.07
CA VAL A 124 -21.00 7.70 -24.95
C VAL A 124 -21.24 7.98 -23.47
N LYS A 125 -20.20 8.45 -22.78
CA LYS A 125 -20.25 8.71 -21.34
C LYS A 125 -21.29 9.79 -21.13
N ARG A 126 -22.55 9.40 -20.92
CA ARG A 126 -23.60 10.29 -20.45
C ARG A 126 -23.05 10.89 -19.16
N LYS A 127 -22.89 12.21 -19.12
CA LYS A 127 -22.56 12.91 -17.88
C LYS A 127 -23.53 12.38 -16.81
N PRO A 128 -23.05 11.85 -15.67
CA PRO A 128 -23.94 11.30 -14.67
C PRO A 128 -24.82 12.43 -14.16
N LEU A 129 -26.06 12.49 -14.64
CA LEU A 129 -27.09 13.32 -14.02
C LEU A 129 -27.38 12.70 -12.66
N ARG A 130 -27.41 13.55 -11.64
CA ARG A 130 -27.78 13.13 -10.29
C ARG A 130 -29.18 12.56 -10.34
N LYS A 131 -29.35 11.37 -9.78
CA LYS A 131 -30.69 10.84 -9.55
C LYS A 131 -31.35 11.70 -8.47
N PRO A 132 -32.62 12.09 -8.65
CA PRO A 132 -33.36 12.73 -7.58
C PRO A 132 -33.43 11.78 -6.37
N LEU A 133 -33.61 12.37 -5.19
CA LEU A 133 -33.86 11.58 -3.98
C LEU A 133 -35.17 10.80 -4.13
N PRO A 134 -35.30 9.61 -3.52
CA PRO A 134 -36.53 8.83 -3.58
C PRO A 134 -37.76 9.65 -3.19
N GLU A 135 -38.86 9.48 -3.93
CA GLU A 135 -40.12 10.19 -3.66
C GLU A 135 -40.77 9.70 -2.37
N ASP A 136 -40.57 8.43 -2.02
CA ASP A 136 -41.16 7.79 -0.83
C ASP A 136 -40.60 8.32 0.51
N LEU A 137 -39.50 9.08 0.50
CA LEU A 137 -38.93 9.65 1.72
C LEU A 137 -39.78 10.84 2.22
N PRO A 138 -40.00 10.94 3.55
CA PRO A 138 -40.74 12.05 4.12
C PRO A 138 -40.01 13.38 3.86
N ARG A 139 -40.73 14.37 3.33
CA ARG A 139 -40.21 15.72 3.06
C ARG A 139 -40.70 16.71 4.11
N VAL A 140 -39.79 17.50 4.67
CA VAL A 140 -40.11 18.65 5.53
C VAL A 140 -39.74 19.91 4.78
N GLU A 141 -40.72 20.77 4.54
CA GLU A 141 -40.53 22.01 3.79
C GLU A 141 -40.06 23.13 4.73
N GLU A 142 -39.01 23.84 4.31
CA GLU A 142 -38.47 25.01 5.02
C GLU A 142 -38.41 26.17 4.04
N HIS A 143 -39.24 27.20 4.27
CA HIS A 143 -39.29 28.37 3.40
C HIS A 143 -38.29 29.43 3.87
N LEU A 144 -37.44 29.88 2.95
CA LEU A 144 -36.49 30.96 3.18
C LEU A 144 -36.85 32.16 2.31
N TYR A 145 -37.05 33.30 2.96
CA TYR A 145 -37.35 34.57 2.33
C TYR A 145 -36.11 35.49 2.45
N PRO A 146 -35.77 36.27 1.41
CA PRO A 146 -34.75 37.31 1.53
C PRO A 146 -35.13 38.36 2.58
N ASP A 147 -34.14 38.90 3.28
CA ASP A 147 -34.39 39.90 4.32
C ASP A 147 -34.95 41.21 3.74
N GLU A 148 -34.60 41.56 2.50
CA GLU A 148 -35.12 42.79 1.85
C GLU A 148 -36.64 42.75 1.58
N VAL A 149 -37.25 41.56 1.62
CA VAL A 149 -38.69 41.37 1.39
C VAL A 149 -39.52 41.78 2.62
N LYS A 150 -38.95 41.68 3.83
CA LYS A 150 -39.67 41.99 5.07
C LYS A 150 -40.11 43.46 5.13
N ASP A 151 -39.34 44.35 4.52
CA ASP A 151 -39.57 45.79 4.57
C ASP A 151 -40.30 46.35 3.33
N ASN A 152 -40.41 45.59 2.22
CA ASN A 152 -40.82 46.12 0.90
C ASN A 152 -41.79 45.21 0.10
N SER A 153 -42.61 44.39 0.78
CA SER A 153 -43.45 43.35 0.14
C SER A 153 -44.30 43.84 -1.04
N ASP A 154 -44.81 45.07 -1.01
CA ASP A 154 -45.71 45.61 -2.05
C ASP A 154 -45.00 45.94 -3.37
N THR A 155 -43.70 46.24 -3.31
CA THR A 155 -42.88 46.62 -4.48
C THR A 155 -42.22 45.44 -5.17
N LEU A 156 -42.37 44.22 -4.62
CA LEU A 156 -41.69 43.01 -5.09
C LEU A 156 -42.69 42.05 -5.76
N THR A 157 -42.24 41.36 -6.80
CA THR A 157 -42.97 40.25 -7.43
C THR A 157 -42.20 38.96 -7.19
N GLU A 158 -42.90 37.93 -6.71
CA GLU A 158 -42.32 36.60 -6.48
C GLU A 158 -42.11 35.86 -7.80
N LEU A 159 -40.94 35.26 -7.96
CA LEU A 159 -40.56 34.36 -9.05
C LEU A 159 -40.69 32.90 -8.59
N GLU A 160 -40.53 31.97 -9.53
CA GLU A 160 -40.43 30.55 -9.20
C GLU A 160 -39.29 30.31 -8.18
N PRO A 161 -39.60 29.72 -7.00
CA PRO A 161 -38.64 29.55 -5.95
C PRO A 161 -37.61 28.48 -6.29
N GLU A 162 -36.39 28.64 -5.78
CA GLU A 162 -35.33 27.65 -5.96
C GLU A 162 -35.40 26.60 -4.85
N VAL A 163 -35.66 25.35 -5.25
CA VAL A 163 -35.78 24.22 -4.32
C VAL A 163 -34.45 23.51 -4.19
N THR A 164 -33.98 23.34 -2.95
CA THR A 164 -32.80 22.53 -2.62
C THR A 164 -33.21 21.40 -1.70
N GLU A 165 -32.97 20.16 -2.12
CA GLU A 165 -33.25 18.98 -1.30
C GLU A 165 -31.98 18.49 -0.61
N VAL A 166 -32.07 18.30 0.71
CA VAL A 166 -30.99 17.79 1.56
C VAL A 166 -31.51 16.61 2.36
N MET A 167 -30.82 15.49 2.30
CA MET A 167 -31.13 14.27 3.05
C MET A 167 -30.51 14.34 4.45
N GLU A 168 -31.38 14.24 5.45
CA GLU A 168 -31.03 14.21 6.86
C GLU A 168 -31.30 12.80 7.41
N TYR A 169 -30.63 12.48 8.50
CA TYR A 169 -30.74 11.20 9.18
C TYR A 169 -31.07 11.39 10.66
N GLU A 170 -32.10 10.70 11.09
CA GLU A 170 -32.38 10.43 12.50
C GLU A 170 -32.25 8.91 12.70
N PRO A 171 -31.89 8.42 13.90
CA PRO A 171 -31.76 6.99 14.15
C PRO A 171 -32.99 6.20 13.66
N GLY A 172 -32.78 5.36 12.65
CA GLY A 172 -33.84 4.55 12.03
C GLY A 172 -34.75 5.26 11.02
N ARG A 173 -34.53 6.55 10.73
CA ARG A 173 -35.36 7.35 9.82
C ARG A 173 -34.51 8.27 8.93
N CYS A 174 -34.56 8.04 7.63
CA CYS A 174 -34.09 9.00 6.63
C CYS A 174 -35.23 9.95 6.23
N TRP A 175 -34.95 11.23 6.09
CA TRP A 175 -35.91 12.22 5.62
C TRP A 175 -35.24 13.30 4.77
N VAL A 176 -36.04 14.04 4.01
CA VAL A 176 -35.55 15.06 3.08
C VAL A 176 -36.01 16.44 3.55
N ARG A 177 -35.06 17.31 3.88
CA ARG A 177 -35.28 18.74 4.08
C ARG A 177 -35.38 19.41 2.72
N LYS A 178 -36.58 19.87 2.36
CA LYS A 178 -36.86 20.59 1.13
C LYS A 178 -36.82 22.08 1.42
N ILE A 179 -35.69 22.71 1.10
CA ILE A 179 -35.45 24.13 1.35
C ILE A 179 -35.95 24.91 0.13
N ILE A 180 -37.01 25.69 0.33
CA ILE A 180 -37.66 26.49 -0.71
C ILE A 180 -37.16 27.92 -0.55
N ARG A 181 -36.25 28.33 -1.44
CA ARG A 181 -35.67 29.68 -1.44
C ARG A 181 -36.45 30.58 -2.36
N HIS A 182 -37.22 31.49 -1.78
CA HIS A 182 -38.04 32.42 -2.51
C HIS A 182 -37.18 33.47 -3.24
N LYS A 183 -37.61 33.81 -4.45
CA LYS A 183 -36.94 34.74 -5.35
C LYS A 183 -37.87 35.88 -5.66
N TYR A 184 -37.35 37.10 -5.67
CA TYR A 184 -38.13 38.30 -5.92
C TYR A 184 -37.44 39.20 -6.94
N VAL A 185 -38.25 39.97 -7.67
CA VAL A 185 -37.81 41.02 -8.57
C VAL A 185 -38.51 42.32 -8.18
N LEU A 186 -37.76 43.42 -8.18
CA LEU A 186 -38.32 44.75 -7.95
C LEU A 186 -39.26 45.14 -9.11
N LYS A 187 -40.49 45.54 -8.80
CA LYS A 187 -41.42 46.11 -9.76
C LYS A 187 -40.86 47.46 -10.21
N SER A 188 -40.26 47.51 -11.39
CA SER A 188 -39.84 48.78 -11.99
C SER A 188 -41.07 49.68 -12.16
N LYS A 189 -41.16 50.74 -11.35
CA LYS A 189 -42.10 51.85 -11.56
C LYS A 189 -41.30 53.16 -11.67
N THR A 190 -40.47 53.27 -12.69
CA THR A 190 -39.99 54.57 -13.17
C THR A 190 -39.58 54.47 -14.64
N GLU A 191 -40.30 55.19 -15.51
CA GLU A 191 -40.03 55.33 -16.96
C GLU A 191 -38.73 56.11 -17.28
N HIS A 192 -37.82 56.29 -16.32
CA HIS A 192 -36.65 57.18 -16.47
C HIS A 192 -35.27 56.57 -16.21
N ASP A 193 -35.13 55.26 -16.00
CA ASP A 193 -33.82 54.65 -15.71
C ASP A 193 -33.57 53.42 -16.62
N SER A 194 -33.37 53.67 -17.91
CA SER A 194 -33.20 52.66 -18.97
C SER A 194 -31.90 51.83 -18.90
N HIS A 195 -31.16 51.89 -17.78
CA HIS A 195 -29.90 51.15 -17.62
C HIS A 195 -29.72 50.44 -16.27
N LYS A 196 -30.70 50.43 -15.35
CA LYS A 196 -30.63 49.57 -14.16
C LYS A 196 -31.22 48.20 -14.47
N SER A 197 -30.34 47.21 -14.59
CA SER A 197 -30.72 45.79 -14.56
C SER A 197 -31.58 45.53 -13.33
N SER A 198 -32.76 44.94 -13.53
CA SER A 198 -33.60 44.45 -12.44
C SER A 198 -32.81 43.41 -11.65
N SER A 199 -32.42 43.74 -10.41
CA SER A 199 -31.71 42.82 -9.54
C SER A 199 -32.66 41.75 -9.02
N ILE A 200 -32.37 40.48 -9.34
CA ILE A 200 -33.07 39.32 -8.76
C ILE A 200 -32.53 39.14 -7.35
N ILE A 201 -33.42 39.22 -6.37
CA ILE A 201 -33.11 39.01 -4.96
C ILE A 201 -33.49 37.57 -4.62
N THR A 202 -32.55 36.79 -4.10
CA THR A 202 -32.76 35.37 -3.73
C THR A 202 -32.35 35.16 -2.29
N ALA A 203 -33.16 34.40 -1.53
CA ALA A 203 -32.78 34.05 -0.17
C ALA A 203 -31.43 33.31 -0.16
N PRO A 204 -30.44 33.71 0.66
CA PRO A 204 -29.18 32.99 0.76
C PRO A 204 -29.46 31.60 1.34
N LEU A 205 -28.77 30.57 0.83
CA LEU A 205 -28.81 29.23 1.43
C LEU A 205 -27.88 29.21 2.64
N PRO A 206 -28.38 28.98 3.88
CA PRO A 206 -27.50 28.89 5.04
C PRO A 206 -26.50 27.76 4.90
N ALA A 207 -25.21 28.06 5.07
CA ALA A 207 -24.12 27.08 4.92
C ALA A 207 -24.29 25.84 5.81
N LYS A 208 -24.96 25.99 6.97
CA LYS A 208 -25.28 24.89 7.88
C LYS A 208 -26.10 23.76 7.24
N TYR A 209 -26.93 24.08 6.24
CA TYR A 209 -27.80 23.08 5.60
C TYR A 209 -27.09 22.30 4.49
N GLN A 210 -25.96 22.81 3.98
CA GLN A 210 -25.20 22.14 2.94
C GLN A 210 -23.70 22.21 3.28
N PRO A 211 -23.24 21.36 4.22
CA PRO A 211 -21.84 21.35 4.65
C PRO A 211 -20.89 21.02 3.50
N ILE A 212 -21.30 20.12 2.60
CA ILE A 212 -20.55 19.75 1.40
C ILE A 212 -21.22 20.40 0.19
N ALA A 213 -20.50 21.28 -0.51
CA ALA A 213 -21.01 22.01 -1.65
C ALA A 213 -21.55 21.06 -2.73
N ARG A 214 -22.77 21.35 -3.21
CA ARG A 214 -23.46 20.52 -4.20
C ARG A 214 -23.69 19.08 -3.72
N SER A 215 -23.61 18.75 -2.44
CA SER A 215 -24.05 17.44 -1.94
C SER A 215 -25.52 17.49 -1.55
N TYR A 216 -26.21 16.36 -1.62
CA TYR A 216 -27.52 16.19 -0.99
C TYR A 216 -27.41 15.61 0.42
N ALA A 217 -26.21 15.33 0.95
CA ALA A 217 -26.03 14.88 2.32
C ALA A 217 -26.08 16.06 3.30
N GLY A 218 -27.01 16.00 4.25
CA GLY A 218 -27.10 16.91 5.38
C GLY A 218 -26.07 16.60 6.47
N ALA A 219 -25.88 17.53 7.40
CA ALA A 219 -24.90 17.39 8.47
C ALA A 219 -25.19 16.19 9.38
N SER A 220 -26.47 15.89 9.63
CA SER A 220 -26.87 14.75 10.47
C SER A 220 -26.48 13.41 9.86
N LEU A 221 -26.73 13.24 8.55
CA LEU A 221 -26.34 12.04 7.82
C LEU A 221 -24.83 11.84 7.82
N LEU A 222 -24.07 12.90 7.53
CA LEU A 222 -22.61 12.83 7.52
C LEU A 222 -22.06 12.46 8.91
N ALA A 223 -22.59 13.09 9.97
CA ALA A 223 -22.21 12.79 11.34
C ALA A 223 -22.50 11.31 11.68
N GLU A 224 -23.69 10.80 11.35
CA GLU A 224 -24.06 9.41 11.57
C GLU A 224 -23.12 8.44 10.86
N LEU A 225 -22.79 8.70 9.59
CA LEU A 225 -21.87 7.85 8.82
C LEU A 225 -20.48 7.79 9.48
N MET A 226 -19.99 8.92 10.00
CA MET A 226 -18.71 9.00 10.71
C MET A 226 -18.75 8.28 12.06
N ILE A 227 -19.78 8.52 12.87
CA ILE A 227 -19.97 7.89 14.18
C ILE A 227 -20.03 6.37 14.00
N ASN A 228 -20.85 5.89 13.07
CA ASN A 228 -20.95 4.47 12.81
C ASN A 228 -19.63 3.87 12.34
N LYS A 229 -18.85 4.59 11.53
CA LYS A 229 -17.57 4.11 11.02
C LYS A 229 -16.51 3.99 12.12
N TYR A 230 -16.38 5.01 12.97
CA TYR A 230 -15.24 5.14 13.89
C TYR A 230 -15.57 4.82 15.34
N VAL A 231 -16.79 5.10 15.81
CA VAL A 231 -17.22 4.79 17.17
C VAL A 231 -17.82 3.38 17.23
N ASN A 232 -18.71 3.05 16.29
CA ASN A 232 -19.43 1.76 16.30
C ASN A 232 -18.76 0.68 15.45
N HIS A 233 -17.58 0.95 14.89
CA HIS A 233 -16.82 0.01 14.04
C HIS A 233 -17.61 -0.61 12.87
N LEU A 234 -18.60 0.12 12.34
CA LEU A 234 -19.47 -0.34 11.28
C LEU A 234 -18.90 0.09 9.90
N PRO A 235 -18.48 -0.85 9.04
CA PRO A 235 -17.88 -0.50 7.76
C PRO A 235 -18.92 0.11 6.80
N PHE A 236 -18.46 1.00 5.89
CA PHE A 236 -19.35 1.72 4.96
C PHE A 236 -20.23 0.80 4.11
N TYR A 237 -19.71 -0.34 3.66
CA TYR A 237 -20.54 -1.28 2.87
C TYR A 237 -21.78 -1.73 3.65
N ARG A 238 -21.64 -1.94 4.97
CA ARG A 238 -22.73 -2.39 5.84
C ARG A 238 -23.70 -1.25 6.12
N GLN A 239 -23.18 -0.03 6.34
CA GLN A 239 -24.00 1.17 6.46
C GLN A 239 -24.83 1.42 5.19
N ILE A 240 -24.23 1.28 4.00
CA ILE A 240 -24.92 1.42 2.70
C ILE A 240 -26.03 0.37 2.56
N GLN A 241 -25.78 -0.88 2.97
CA GLN A 241 -26.80 -1.93 2.97
C GLN A 241 -27.96 -1.59 3.91
N MET A 242 -27.68 -1.06 5.10
CA MET A 242 -28.72 -0.61 6.04
C MET A 242 -29.54 0.55 5.47
N MET A 243 -28.90 1.53 4.84
CA MET A 243 -29.60 2.63 4.18
C MET A 243 -30.48 2.13 3.03
N LYS A 244 -30.01 1.11 2.28
CA LYS A 244 -30.79 0.47 1.22
C LYS A 244 -32.05 -0.22 1.76
N GLN A 245 -32.00 -0.79 2.95
CA GLN A 245 -33.18 -1.37 3.62
C GLN A 245 -34.21 -0.29 4.00
N LEU A 246 -33.75 0.94 4.26
CA LEU A 246 -34.60 2.12 4.49
C LEU A 246 -35.10 2.77 3.19
N GLY A 247 -34.89 2.12 2.02
CA GLY A 247 -35.29 2.67 0.71
C GLY A 247 -34.30 3.67 0.11
N VAL A 248 -33.17 3.93 0.76
CA VAL A 248 -32.16 4.90 0.30
C VAL A 248 -31.01 4.19 -0.41
N ASN A 249 -30.89 4.39 -1.72
CA ASN A 249 -29.79 3.82 -2.50
C ASN A 249 -28.59 4.77 -2.59
N LEU A 250 -27.56 4.52 -1.78
CA LEU A 250 -26.31 5.28 -1.76
C LEU A 250 -25.22 4.56 -2.57
N PRO A 251 -24.68 5.17 -3.65
CA PRO A 251 -23.52 4.62 -4.33
C PRO A 251 -22.27 4.65 -3.42
N PRO A 252 -21.49 3.55 -3.32
CA PRO A 252 -20.27 3.53 -2.52
C PRO A 252 -19.25 4.65 -2.83
N PRO A 253 -19.02 5.04 -4.09
CA PRO A 253 -18.12 6.16 -4.39
C PRO A 253 -18.59 7.48 -3.76
N THR A 254 -19.89 7.73 -3.76
CA THR A 254 -20.48 8.95 -3.17
C THR A 254 -20.24 9.01 -1.66
N VAL A 255 -20.37 7.88 -0.96
CA VAL A 255 -20.09 7.80 0.49
C VAL A 255 -18.60 8.02 0.78
N ASN A 256 -17.71 7.52 -0.07
CA ASN A 256 -16.26 7.76 0.06
C ASN A 256 -15.90 9.24 -0.18
N ASP A 257 -16.51 9.88 -1.18
CA ASP A 257 -16.33 11.31 -1.44
C ASP A 257 -16.83 12.14 -0.25
N TRP A 258 -18.02 11.82 0.27
CA TRP A 258 -18.56 12.45 1.48
C TRP A 258 -17.66 12.26 2.70
N PHE A 259 -17.07 11.09 2.87
CA PHE A 259 -16.11 10.85 3.94
C PHE A 259 -14.90 11.78 3.83
N LYS A 260 -14.31 11.89 2.64
CA LYS A 260 -13.17 12.77 2.38
C LYS A 260 -13.52 14.23 2.66
N ASP A 261 -14.64 14.70 2.11
CA ASP A 261 -15.07 16.09 2.28
C ASP A 261 -15.39 16.39 3.75
N THR A 262 -15.99 15.43 4.47
CA THR A 262 -16.24 15.57 5.92
C THR A 262 -14.93 15.63 6.71
N ALA A 263 -13.94 14.80 6.38
CA ALA A 263 -12.62 14.87 7.01
C ALA A 263 -11.95 16.23 6.77
N ASP A 264 -12.11 16.80 5.58
CA ASP A 264 -11.60 18.12 5.23
C ASP A 264 -12.29 19.23 6.04
N LEU A 265 -13.61 19.13 6.27
CA LEU A 265 -14.36 20.04 7.14
C LEU A 265 -13.92 19.96 8.61
N LEU A 266 -13.49 18.79 9.08
CA LEU A 266 -13.01 18.59 10.46
C LEU A 266 -11.54 19.00 10.66
N ARG A 267 -10.82 19.29 9.58
CA ARG A 267 -9.39 19.65 9.61
C ARG A 267 -9.06 20.86 10.52
N PRO A 268 -9.86 21.94 10.56
CA PRO A 268 -9.61 23.05 11.48
C PRO A 268 -9.68 22.63 12.96
N LEU A 269 -10.61 21.72 13.30
CA LEU A 269 -10.72 21.18 14.66
C LEU A 269 -9.49 20.35 15.03
N TYR A 270 -8.98 19.56 14.08
CA TYR A 270 -7.74 18.81 14.26
C TYR A 270 -6.55 19.73 14.54
N TYR A 271 -6.36 20.78 13.74
CA TYR A 271 -5.25 21.72 13.96
C TYR A 271 -5.40 22.46 15.29
N ARG A 272 -6.62 22.86 15.65
CA ARG A 272 -6.85 23.51 16.94
C ARG A 272 -6.57 22.58 18.11
N LEU A 273 -6.97 21.31 18.03
CA LEU A 273 -6.64 20.31 19.05
C LEU A 273 -5.13 20.09 19.16
N LYS A 274 -4.43 20.03 18.02
CA LYS A 274 -2.97 19.93 17.97
C LYS A 274 -2.30 21.11 18.68
N GLU A 275 -2.75 22.34 18.42
CA GLU A 275 -2.24 23.54 19.11
C GLU A 275 -2.45 23.47 20.63
N ILE A 276 -3.64 23.06 21.08
CA ILE A 276 -3.94 22.97 22.51
C ILE A 276 -3.04 21.95 23.19
N VAL A 277 -2.89 20.75 22.60
CA VAL A 277 -2.03 19.70 23.17
C VAL A 277 -0.56 20.11 23.19
N LEU A 278 -0.06 20.76 22.14
CA LEU A 278 1.33 21.21 22.06
C LEU A 278 1.62 22.49 22.88
N ALA A 279 0.60 23.18 23.37
CA ALA A 279 0.76 24.32 24.27
C ALA A 279 1.03 23.92 25.74
N THR A 280 1.02 22.62 26.04
CA THR A 280 1.16 22.09 27.40
C THR A 280 2.63 21.87 27.78
N ASP A 281 2.94 21.90 29.08
CA ASP A 281 4.32 21.72 29.54
C ASP A 281 4.79 20.26 29.50
N TYR A 282 3.87 19.31 29.37
CA TYR A 282 4.16 17.88 29.43
C TYR A 282 3.31 17.06 28.46
N ILE A 283 3.98 16.34 27.55
CA ILE A 283 3.33 15.46 26.58
C ILE A 283 3.89 14.04 26.64
N GLN A 284 3.01 13.08 26.36
CA GLN A 284 3.36 11.67 26.14
C GLN A 284 3.22 11.35 24.66
N ILE A 285 4.23 10.69 24.10
CA ILE A 285 4.29 10.34 22.68
C ILE A 285 4.45 8.83 22.56
N ASP A 286 3.61 8.23 21.73
CA ASP A 286 3.64 6.80 21.41
C ASP A 286 3.49 6.58 19.90
N GLU A 287 4.05 5.49 19.39
CA GLU A 287 4.01 5.12 17.97
C GLU A 287 3.25 3.79 17.82
N THR A 288 2.05 3.83 17.26
CA THR A 288 1.25 2.63 16.99
C THR A 288 1.36 2.22 15.53
N THR A 289 1.59 0.94 15.27
CA THR A 289 1.62 0.40 13.91
C THR A 289 0.22 0.01 13.42
N VAL A 290 -0.09 0.34 12.18
CA VAL A 290 -1.35 -0.01 11.51
C VAL A 290 -1.03 -0.61 10.13
N PRO A 291 -1.65 -1.73 9.72
CA PRO A 291 -1.46 -2.29 8.39
C PRO A 291 -2.10 -1.38 7.33
N VAL A 292 -1.29 -0.89 6.40
CA VAL A 292 -1.73 -0.01 5.29
C VAL A 292 -1.37 -0.67 3.97
N ILE A 293 -2.28 -0.59 2.99
CA ILE A 293 -2.02 -1.09 1.64
C ILE A 293 -1.06 -0.12 0.94
N ASN A 294 0.11 -0.62 0.55
CA ASN A 294 1.02 0.10 -0.32
C ASN A 294 0.69 -0.27 -1.78
N ASN A 295 0.17 0.70 -2.54
CA ASN A 295 -0.24 0.50 -3.93
C ASN A 295 0.93 0.17 -4.87
N GLU A 296 2.14 0.67 -4.59
CA GLU A 296 3.34 0.41 -5.41
C GLU A 296 3.89 -0.99 -5.18
N LYS A 297 3.87 -1.45 -3.93
CA LYS A 297 4.40 -2.76 -3.52
C LYS A 297 3.34 -3.86 -3.56
N HIS A 298 2.08 -3.51 -3.86
CA HIS A 298 0.90 -4.38 -3.85
C HIS A 298 0.80 -5.28 -2.60
N LYS A 299 1.25 -4.78 -1.45
CA LYS A 299 1.28 -5.52 -0.19
C LYS A 299 0.92 -4.62 0.98
N SER A 300 0.45 -5.25 2.06
CA SER A 300 0.30 -4.57 3.34
C SER A 300 1.68 -4.24 3.90
N VAL A 301 1.89 -2.98 4.23
CA VAL A 301 3.08 -2.49 4.94
C VAL A 301 2.63 -1.88 6.27
N ASN A 302 3.52 -1.87 7.26
CA ASN A 302 3.24 -1.20 8.51
C ASN A 302 3.33 0.31 8.28
N GLY A 303 2.21 1.00 8.40
CA GLY A 303 2.16 2.44 8.58
C GLY A 303 2.28 2.77 10.06
N TYR A 304 2.91 3.89 10.38
CA TYR A 304 3.12 4.34 11.74
C TYR A 304 2.23 5.55 12.01
N MET A 305 1.48 5.49 13.11
CA MET A 305 0.61 6.56 13.59
C MET A 305 1.16 7.06 14.92
N TRP A 306 1.48 8.35 14.95
CA TRP A 306 2.02 9.03 16.13
C TRP A 306 0.87 9.49 16.99
N MET A 307 0.81 9.01 18.22
CA MET A 307 -0.13 9.45 19.24
C MET A 307 0.57 10.46 20.14
N VAL A 308 -0.02 11.64 20.30
CA VAL A 308 0.50 12.67 21.21
C VAL A 308 -0.61 13.03 22.19
N ARG A 309 -0.32 12.88 23.48
CA ARG A 309 -1.27 13.08 24.56
C ARG A 309 -0.76 14.10 25.57
N SER A 310 -1.59 15.09 25.89
CA SER A 310 -1.46 15.86 27.13
C SER A 310 -2.07 15.04 28.26
N ALA A 311 -1.23 14.59 29.18
CA ALA A 311 -1.68 13.77 30.32
C ALA A 311 -2.56 14.57 31.29
N MET A 312 -2.22 15.85 31.49
CA MET A 312 -2.89 16.74 32.44
C MET A 312 -4.28 17.16 31.94
N ASP A 313 -4.39 17.57 30.67
CA ASP A 313 -5.65 18.03 30.09
C ASP A 313 -6.51 16.88 29.55
N LYS A 314 -5.99 15.65 29.57
CA LYS A 314 -6.64 14.44 29.04
C LYS A 314 -7.04 14.57 27.56
N GLN A 315 -6.23 15.28 26.79
CA GLN A 315 -6.43 15.47 25.36
C GLN A 315 -5.40 14.68 24.56
N VAL A 316 -5.80 14.19 23.39
CA VAL A 316 -4.97 13.38 22.50
C VAL A 316 -5.23 13.75 21.06
N PHE A 317 -4.18 13.80 20.25
CA PHE A 317 -4.31 13.84 18.80
C PHE A 317 -3.42 12.78 18.16
N PHE A 318 -3.81 12.38 16.94
CA PHE A 318 -3.05 11.43 16.13
C PHE A 318 -2.44 12.13 14.92
N HIS A 319 -1.20 11.79 14.59
CA HIS A 319 -0.51 12.31 13.42
C HIS A 319 -0.06 11.15 12.53
N TYR A 320 -0.36 11.27 11.24
CA TYR A 320 -0.02 10.27 10.24
C TYR A 320 0.58 10.97 9.03
N ASP A 321 1.84 10.66 8.73
CA ASP A 321 2.57 11.19 7.56
C ASP A 321 2.95 10.03 6.64
N ASN A 322 1.99 9.59 5.82
CA ASN A 322 2.15 8.51 4.83
C ASN A 322 2.78 7.22 5.41
N GLY A 323 2.56 6.97 6.70
CA GLY A 323 3.10 5.80 7.40
C GLY A 323 4.60 5.85 7.60
N SER A 324 5.21 7.04 7.60
CA SER A 324 6.64 7.22 7.87
C SER A 324 6.93 7.26 9.37
N ARG A 325 7.98 6.53 9.77
CA ARG A 325 8.59 6.55 11.11
C ARG A 325 9.87 7.40 11.20
N ALA A 326 10.14 8.20 10.16
CA ALA A 326 11.40 8.90 10.08
C ALA A 326 11.51 10.02 11.13
N GLN A 327 12.73 10.28 11.61
CA GLN A 327 13.03 11.40 12.53
C GLN A 327 12.44 12.73 12.08
N LYS A 328 12.46 12.97 10.78
CA LYS A 328 11.92 14.19 10.16
C LYS A 328 10.45 14.43 10.51
N VAL A 329 9.66 13.37 10.65
CA VAL A 329 8.23 13.45 11.03
C VAL A 329 8.10 13.90 12.48
N ALA A 330 8.88 13.32 13.39
CA ALA A 330 8.89 13.72 14.79
C ALA A 330 9.39 15.16 14.97
N LEU A 331 10.47 15.54 14.26
CA LEU A 331 11.02 16.90 14.31
C LEU A 331 10.04 17.93 13.74
N SER A 332 9.33 17.63 12.64
CA SER A 332 8.34 18.55 12.08
C SER A 332 7.11 18.67 12.98
N LEU A 333 6.75 17.59 13.68
CA LEU A 333 5.63 17.56 14.60
C LEU A 333 5.89 18.37 15.87
N LEU A 334 7.11 18.28 16.41
CA LEU A 334 7.50 18.82 17.72
C LEU A 334 8.34 20.11 17.65
N LYS A 335 8.55 20.66 16.45
CA LYS A 335 9.48 21.78 16.20
C LYS A 335 9.35 22.95 17.18
N ASP A 336 8.11 23.33 17.51
CA ASP A 336 7.81 24.51 18.32
C ASP A 336 7.43 24.17 19.77
N PHE A 337 7.46 22.88 20.14
CA PHE A 337 7.10 22.43 21.48
C PHE A 337 8.21 22.77 22.49
N ARG A 338 7.82 23.35 23.62
CA ARG A 338 8.73 23.73 24.71
C ARG A 338 8.21 23.15 26.01
N GLY A 339 8.69 21.97 26.38
CA GLY A 339 8.25 21.26 27.57
C GLY A 339 8.96 19.92 27.73
N ALA A 340 8.54 19.16 28.74
CA ALA A 340 9.01 17.80 28.96
C ALA A 340 8.22 16.83 28.07
N MET A 341 8.93 15.87 27.48
CA MET A 341 8.35 14.85 26.60
C MET A 341 8.67 13.47 27.16
N GLN A 342 7.67 12.61 27.26
CA GLN A 342 7.86 11.20 27.60
C GLN A 342 7.62 10.34 26.37
N THR A 343 8.56 9.44 26.09
CA THR A 343 8.54 8.52 24.95
C THR A 343 9.02 7.14 25.42
N ASP A 344 8.36 6.09 24.93
CA ASP A 344 8.92 4.74 24.90
C ASP A 344 10.25 4.79 24.12
N GLY A 345 11.33 4.20 24.66
CA GLY A 345 12.74 4.39 24.29
C GLY A 345 13.03 4.43 22.78
N TYR A 346 12.86 5.61 22.20
CA TYR A 346 13.04 5.84 20.77
C TYR A 346 14.40 6.47 20.49
N SER A 347 15.29 5.74 19.82
CA SER A 347 16.66 6.15 19.48
C SER A 347 16.77 7.29 18.46
N VAL A 348 15.66 7.94 18.12
CA VAL A 348 15.57 8.98 17.08
C VAL A 348 15.23 10.35 17.70
N LEU A 349 14.84 10.38 18.97
CA LEU A 349 14.63 11.61 19.74
C LEU A 349 15.83 11.96 20.64
N SER A 350 16.78 11.03 20.79
CA SER A 350 18.16 11.28 21.27
C SER A 350 19.04 11.72 20.11
#